data_AF-A0A8H4AR23-F1
#
_entry.id   AF-A0A8H4AR23-F1
#
_cell.length_a   1.000
_cell.length_b   1.000
_cell.length_c   1.000
_cell.angle_alpha   90.00
_cell.angle_beta   90.00
_cell.angle_gamma   90.00
#
_symmetry.space_group_name_H-M   'P 1'
#
loop_
_entity.id
_entity.type
_entity.pdbx_description
1 polymer ?
#
loop_
_entity_poly.entity_id
_entity_poly.type
_entity_poly.pdbx_seq_one_letter_code
_entity_poly.pdbx_strand_id
1 'polypeptide(L)'
;MPEERIILNIGGIKYETFRSTLTSQPETLLGAMFQDQDEYIKNSVNGNEYFFNRNGELFHYIMEFYRTGKLLFPTMPLWNEHLGSQITYRHLEEELDYFQINKSKLFSSLASQIAKNSIDRYISSLEQSIISNYISFNNNISLSISDKNGPDDYKEYVILTNMKEQIEKYLVETFSELNLKWECQKKYDNNYFSWFFKINISISSPVEKLLESGSVQSHNTFIQDPINISEEKIILNIGGKKITFPNESGKVTYKQLEEEFNYFQIPFNKSTVICSSALETIRNNFNTLILAFEELIIYCCNDLRNNIKIEIRRSGATRIVETDNGCYHEKSLREHCLPKFEGLYMFHTLNNMQTQIRDHLVKKFSDLELNWEFSSNYSQIYVSISLSFGNIYKNFK
;
A
#
# COMPACT_ATOMS: atom_id res chain seq x y z
N MET A 1 4.09 36.71 -28.74
CA MET A 1 4.09 35.83 -29.92
C MET A 1 3.67 34.45 -29.46
N PRO A 2 2.84 33.71 -30.23
CA PRO A 2 2.54 32.31 -29.90
C PRO A 2 3.84 31.52 -29.83
N GLU A 3 3.91 30.58 -28.89
CA GLU A 3 5.09 29.75 -28.67
C GLU A 3 5.36 28.89 -29.92
N GLU A 4 6.54 29.04 -30.50
CA GLU A 4 6.88 28.42 -31.77
C GLU A 4 7.04 26.91 -31.60
N ARG A 5 6.22 26.16 -32.33
CA ARG A 5 6.25 24.70 -32.33
C ARG A 5 7.27 24.17 -33.33
N ILE A 6 8.07 23.21 -32.89
CA ILE A 6 9.12 22.57 -33.64
C ILE A 6 8.82 21.07 -33.70
N ILE A 7 9.01 20.50 -34.89
CA ILE A 7 8.93 19.05 -35.10
C ILE A 7 10.35 18.52 -35.33
N LEU A 8 10.79 17.61 -34.46
CA LEU A 8 12.05 16.89 -34.62
C LEU A 8 11.74 15.48 -35.14
N ASN A 9 12.16 15.17 -36.36
CA ASN A 9 12.03 13.87 -36.97
C ASN A 9 13.33 13.08 -36.77
N ILE A 10 13.33 12.18 -35.80
CA ILE A 10 14.49 11.42 -35.34
C ILE A 10 14.40 9.98 -35.85
N GLY A 11 15.13 9.68 -36.92
CA GLY A 11 15.13 8.35 -37.54
C GLY A 11 13.75 7.88 -38.01
N GLY A 12 12.83 8.81 -38.28
CA GLY A 12 11.44 8.53 -38.66
C GLY A 12 10.40 8.74 -37.54
N ILE A 13 10.81 8.90 -36.28
CA ILE A 13 9.90 9.21 -35.16
C ILE A 13 9.81 10.72 -34.98
N LYS A 14 8.59 11.27 -35.00
CA LYS A 14 8.37 12.71 -34.86
C LYS A 14 8.09 13.11 -33.40
N TYR A 15 8.87 14.04 -32.88
CA TYR A 15 8.68 14.68 -31.59
C TYR A 15 8.26 16.14 -31.81
N GLU A 16 7.08 16.50 -31.32
CA GLU A 16 6.61 17.89 -31.33
C GLU A 16 6.89 18.54 -29.97
N THR A 17 7.50 19.73 -29.99
CA THR A 17 7.86 20.49 -28.79
C THR A 17 7.89 21.99 -29.07
N PHE A 18 8.19 22.79 -28.06
CA PHE A 18 8.39 24.22 -28.19
C PHE A 18 9.87 24.59 -28.28
N ARG A 19 10.15 25.71 -28.94
CA ARG A 19 11.49 26.33 -28.98
C ARG A 19 12.05 26.59 -27.58
N SER A 20 11.20 27.05 -26.66
CA SER A 20 11.54 27.30 -25.25
C SER A 20 12.09 26.04 -24.57
N THR A 21 11.50 24.87 -24.84
CA THR A 21 11.96 23.58 -24.29
C THR A 21 13.39 23.26 -24.73
N LEU A 22 13.69 23.40 -26.03
CA LEU A 22 15.02 23.08 -26.57
C LEU A 22 16.07 24.09 -26.10
N THR A 23 15.72 25.38 -26.11
CA THR A 23 16.60 26.47 -25.68
C THR A 23 16.79 26.56 -24.16
N SER A 24 16.09 25.72 -23.38
CA SER A 24 16.30 25.63 -21.92
C SER A 24 17.68 25.08 -21.54
N GLN A 25 18.34 24.37 -22.45
CA GLN A 25 19.69 23.79 -22.28
C GLN A 25 20.62 24.35 -23.37
N PRO A 26 21.01 25.64 -23.33
CA PRO A 26 21.71 26.30 -24.43
C PRO A 26 23.10 25.70 -24.75
N GLU A 27 23.69 24.94 -23.82
CA GLU A 27 24.99 24.29 -23.99
C GLU A 27 24.97 23.04 -24.89
N THR A 28 23.79 22.55 -25.27
CA THR A 28 23.64 21.31 -26.05
C THR A 28 23.47 21.60 -27.55
N LEU A 29 23.54 20.57 -28.39
CA LEU A 29 23.37 20.70 -29.84
C LEU A 29 22.05 21.38 -30.21
N LEU A 30 20.91 20.91 -29.67
CA LEU A 30 19.61 21.48 -30.00
C LEU A 30 19.41 22.84 -29.31
N GLY A 31 19.94 23.03 -28.10
CA GLY A 31 19.87 24.31 -27.42
C GLY A 31 20.53 25.41 -28.22
N ALA A 32 21.76 25.18 -28.66
CA ALA A 32 22.51 26.09 -29.53
C ALA A 32 21.82 26.26 -30.89
N MET A 33 21.42 25.18 -31.54
CA MET A 33 20.79 25.20 -32.88
C MET A 33 19.52 26.05 -32.92
N PHE A 34 18.71 26.02 -31.86
CA PHE A 34 17.44 26.77 -31.80
C PHE A 34 17.55 28.12 -31.08
N GLN A 35 18.74 28.50 -30.61
CA GLN A 35 18.96 29.79 -29.95
C GLN A 35 19.00 30.95 -30.97
N ASP A 36 19.64 30.78 -32.12
CA ASP A 36 19.77 31.81 -33.14
C ASP A 36 18.71 31.71 -34.23
N GLN A 37 17.94 32.79 -34.42
CA GLN A 37 16.76 32.75 -35.28
C GLN A 37 17.07 32.63 -36.79
N ASP A 38 18.24 33.07 -37.23
CA ASP A 38 18.56 33.08 -38.66
C ASP A 38 19.20 31.77 -39.16
N GLU A 39 19.70 30.94 -38.24
CA GLU A 39 20.37 29.68 -38.56
C GLU A 39 19.40 28.49 -38.56
N TYR A 40 18.41 28.48 -37.65
CA TYR A 40 17.42 27.40 -37.58
C TYR A 40 16.46 27.38 -38.79
N ILE A 41 15.96 28.54 -39.25
CA ILE A 41 14.99 28.62 -40.36
C ILE A 41 15.52 27.98 -41.66
N LYS A 42 16.83 28.08 -41.92
CA LYS A 42 17.46 27.62 -43.17
C LYS A 42 17.44 26.10 -43.36
N ASN A 43 17.34 25.33 -42.28
CA ASN A 43 17.49 23.87 -42.29
C ASN A 43 16.16 23.12 -42.06
N SER A 44 15.03 23.83 -42.11
CA SER A 44 13.71 23.23 -41.88
C SER A 44 13.08 22.68 -43.15
N VAL A 45 12.47 21.50 -43.03
CA VAL A 45 11.49 20.98 -43.99
C VAL A 45 10.13 21.58 -43.63
N ASN A 46 9.41 22.11 -44.63
CA ASN A 46 8.08 22.71 -44.46
C ASN A 46 8.00 23.88 -43.45
N GLY A 47 9.13 24.50 -43.11
CA GLY A 47 9.19 25.67 -42.23
C GLY A 47 9.25 25.38 -40.72
N ASN A 48 9.12 24.12 -40.28
CA ASN A 48 9.18 23.77 -38.85
C ASN A 48 9.61 22.32 -38.52
N GLU A 49 9.91 21.47 -39.50
CA GLU A 49 10.35 20.08 -39.29
C GLU A 49 11.86 19.91 -39.53
N TYR A 50 12.56 19.24 -38.63
CA TYR A 50 14.01 19.03 -38.68
C TYR A 50 14.34 17.55 -38.60
N PHE A 51 15.10 17.04 -39.57
CA PHE A 51 15.44 15.63 -39.64
C PHE A 51 16.81 15.32 -39.04
N PHE A 52 16.87 14.30 -38.18
CA PHE A 52 18.08 13.75 -37.60
C PHE A 52 18.12 12.24 -37.84
N ASN A 53 19.18 11.76 -38.48
CA ASN A 53 19.38 10.32 -38.73
C ASN A 53 19.93 9.63 -37.46
N ARG A 54 19.14 9.61 -36.40
CA ARG A 54 19.49 9.10 -35.06
C ARG A 54 18.43 8.12 -34.55
N ASN A 55 18.68 7.47 -33.41
CA ASN A 55 17.72 6.53 -32.83
C ASN A 55 16.54 7.28 -32.19
N GLY A 56 15.37 7.21 -32.84
CA GLY A 56 14.16 7.88 -32.37
C GLY A 56 13.66 7.37 -31.02
N GLU A 57 13.80 6.08 -30.71
CA GLU A 57 13.34 5.52 -29.42
C GLU A 57 14.17 6.05 -28.25
N LEU A 58 15.49 6.10 -28.41
CA LEU A 58 16.40 6.68 -27.42
C LEU A 58 16.23 8.19 -27.26
N PHE A 59 15.83 8.87 -28.32
CA PHE A 59 15.59 10.32 -28.28
C PHE A 59 14.48 10.71 -27.31
N HIS A 60 13.57 9.80 -26.94
CA HIS A 60 12.64 10.05 -25.84
C HIS A 60 13.34 10.55 -24.57
N TYR A 61 14.45 9.91 -24.17
CA TYR A 61 15.19 10.29 -22.96
C TYR A 61 15.92 11.62 -23.11
N ILE A 62 16.43 11.89 -24.33
CA ILE A 62 17.03 13.17 -24.68
C ILE A 62 15.98 14.29 -24.57
N MET A 63 14.77 14.06 -25.08
CA MET A 63 13.66 15.02 -25.02
C MET A 63 13.19 15.28 -23.58
N GLU A 64 13.12 14.25 -22.73
CA GLU A 64 12.80 14.42 -21.30
C GLU A 64 13.86 15.24 -20.56
N PHE A 65 15.13 15.14 -20.95
CA PHE A 65 16.18 16.01 -20.42
C PHE A 65 15.93 17.49 -20.76
N TYR A 66 15.54 17.82 -21.98
CA TYR A 66 15.18 19.21 -22.34
C TYR A 66 13.92 19.71 -21.62
N ARG A 67 13.00 18.83 -21.23
CA ARG A 67 11.77 19.21 -20.50
C ARG A 67 12.02 19.46 -19.02
N THR A 68 12.84 18.62 -18.39
CA THR A 68 12.96 18.55 -16.92
C THR A 68 14.32 18.98 -16.38
N GLY A 69 15.32 19.09 -17.25
CA GLY A 69 16.74 19.25 -16.88
C GLY A 69 17.35 17.97 -16.25
N LYS A 70 16.64 16.84 -16.28
CA LYS A 70 17.05 15.57 -15.67
C LYS A 70 16.91 14.43 -16.67
N LEU A 71 17.85 13.48 -16.65
CA LEU A 71 17.69 12.25 -17.43
C LEU A 71 16.83 11.26 -16.66
N LEU A 72 15.61 11.06 -17.13
CA LEU A 72 14.69 10.05 -16.61
C LEU A 72 14.93 8.74 -17.37
N PHE A 73 15.95 8.00 -16.97
CA PHE A 73 16.25 6.70 -17.55
C PHE A 73 15.43 5.59 -16.85
N PRO A 74 14.82 4.63 -17.56
CA PRO A 74 14.05 3.56 -16.95
C PRO A 74 14.92 2.77 -15.98
N THR A 75 14.53 2.81 -14.71
CA THR A 75 15.16 2.00 -13.67
C THR A 75 14.95 0.52 -13.93
N MET A 76 16.03 -0.19 -14.25
CA MET A 76 16.39 -1.53 -13.73
C MET A 76 15.43 -2.73 -13.92
N PRO A 77 14.77 -2.93 -15.09
CA PRO A 77 14.82 -4.32 -15.58
C PRO A 77 15.42 -4.48 -16.98
N LEU A 78 15.87 -3.39 -17.63
CA LEU A 78 16.51 -3.46 -18.95
C LEU A 78 18.02 -3.79 -18.89
N TRP A 79 18.55 -4.04 -17.69
CA TRP A 79 19.98 -4.33 -17.47
C TRP A 79 20.23 -5.82 -17.21
N ASN A 80 19.17 -6.65 -17.29
CA ASN A 80 19.36 -8.06 -17.48
C ASN A 80 19.63 -8.25 -18.98
N GLU A 81 20.88 -8.56 -19.34
CA GLU A 81 21.28 -9.03 -20.68
C GLU A 81 20.41 -10.21 -21.20
N HIS A 82 19.54 -10.77 -20.34
CA HIS A 82 18.59 -11.83 -20.66
C HIS A 82 17.18 -11.39 -21.09
N LEU A 83 16.85 -10.09 -21.13
CA LEU A 83 15.50 -9.63 -21.51
C LEU A 83 15.45 -8.81 -22.80
N GLY A 84 16.16 -9.22 -23.85
CA GLY A 84 15.82 -8.98 -25.27
C GLY A 84 15.64 -7.54 -25.78
N SER A 85 15.80 -6.49 -24.97
CA SER A 85 15.75 -5.11 -25.44
C SER A 85 17.06 -4.78 -26.17
N GLN A 86 16.98 -4.48 -27.47
CA GLN A 86 18.15 -4.18 -28.32
C GLN A 86 18.89 -2.88 -27.94
N ILE A 87 18.35 -2.09 -27.00
CA ILE A 87 18.90 -0.81 -26.57
C ILE A 87 19.78 -1.03 -25.34
N THR A 88 21.09 -0.83 -25.50
CA THR A 88 22.08 -0.91 -24.42
C THR A 88 22.42 0.49 -23.89
N TYR A 89 23.07 0.55 -22.73
CA TYR A 89 23.66 1.78 -22.21
C TYR A 89 24.57 2.48 -23.22
N ARG A 90 25.36 1.71 -23.98
CA ARG A 90 26.27 2.24 -25.00
C ARG A 90 25.51 3.01 -26.07
N HIS A 91 24.37 2.50 -26.52
CA HIS A 91 23.53 3.20 -27.50
C HIS A 91 22.99 4.54 -26.96
N LEU A 92 22.62 4.62 -25.67
CA LEU A 92 22.24 5.90 -25.08
C LEU A 92 23.41 6.88 -24.99
N GLU A 93 24.60 6.38 -24.60
CA GLU A 93 25.81 7.21 -24.52
C GLU A 93 26.16 7.83 -25.88
N GLU A 94 26.02 7.07 -26.97
CA GLU A 94 26.21 7.55 -28.34
C GLU A 94 25.24 8.69 -28.70
N GLU A 95 23.98 8.62 -28.25
CA GLU A 95 23.01 9.71 -28.45
C GLU A 95 23.33 10.94 -27.59
N LEU A 96 23.72 10.75 -26.33
CA LEU A 96 24.13 11.85 -25.45
C LEU A 96 25.33 12.61 -26.03
N ASP A 97 26.30 11.89 -26.58
CA ASP A 97 27.48 12.48 -27.22
C ASP A 97 27.10 13.23 -28.50
N TYR A 98 26.21 12.66 -29.34
CA TYR A 98 25.71 13.33 -30.55
C TYR A 98 25.00 14.65 -30.22
N PHE A 99 24.09 14.64 -29.24
CA PHE A 99 23.36 15.84 -28.83
C PHE A 99 24.15 16.77 -27.89
N GLN A 100 25.42 16.46 -27.63
CA GLN A 100 26.35 17.25 -26.82
C GLN A 100 25.83 17.52 -25.39
N ILE A 101 25.19 16.52 -24.79
CA ILE A 101 24.68 16.63 -23.41
C ILE A 101 25.79 16.28 -22.41
N ASN A 102 25.95 17.12 -21.39
CA ASN A 102 26.98 16.92 -20.37
C ASN A 102 26.70 15.68 -19.49
N LYS A 103 27.40 14.59 -19.81
CA LYS A 103 27.30 13.29 -19.12
C LYS A 103 27.57 13.34 -17.62
N SER A 104 28.49 14.19 -17.16
CA SER A 104 28.91 14.24 -15.74
C SER A 104 27.80 14.75 -14.80
N LYS A 105 27.07 15.80 -15.21
CA LYS A 105 25.89 16.30 -14.48
C LYS A 105 24.75 15.28 -14.52
N LEU A 106 24.65 14.53 -15.61
CA LEU A 106 23.63 13.51 -15.80
C LEU A 106 23.82 12.32 -14.86
N PHE A 107 25.03 11.76 -14.80
CA PHE A 107 25.29 10.56 -14.01
C PHE A 107 25.18 10.79 -12.52
N SER A 108 25.62 11.96 -12.04
CA SER A 108 25.41 12.35 -10.65
C SER A 108 23.91 12.48 -10.32
N SER A 109 23.12 13.07 -11.21
CA SER A 109 21.66 13.17 -11.04
C SER A 109 20.95 11.81 -11.07
N LEU A 110 21.34 10.92 -11.99
CA LEU A 110 20.77 9.58 -12.14
C LEU A 110 21.14 8.69 -10.96
N ALA A 111 22.41 8.68 -10.53
CA ALA A 111 22.85 7.95 -9.35
C ALA A 111 22.09 8.42 -8.10
N SER A 112 21.89 9.73 -7.94
CA SER A 112 21.08 10.29 -6.85
C SER A 112 19.62 9.82 -6.90
N GLN A 113 19.02 9.76 -8.09
CA GLN A 113 17.65 9.28 -8.27
C GLN A 113 17.51 7.78 -7.99
N ILE A 114 18.45 6.96 -8.44
CA ILE A 114 18.47 5.52 -8.16
C ILE A 114 18.62 5.25 -6.66
N ALA A 115 19.52 5.99 -6.00
CA ALA A 115 19.70 5.90 -4.55
C ALA A 115 18.41 6.29 -3.83
N LYS A 116 17.80 7.43 -4.20
CA LYS A 116 16.51 7.89 -3.66
C LYS A 116 15.42 6.83 -3.83
N ASN A 117 15.25 6.29 -5.03
CA ASN A 117 14.24 5.26 -5.30
C ASN A 117 14.45 3.96 -4.51
N SER A 118 15.70 3.64 -4.15
CA SER A 118 16.01 2.47 -3.32
C SER A 118 15.65 2.73 -1.86
N ILE A 119 15.95 3.93 -1.35
CA ILE A 119 15.56 4.37 0.00
C ILE A 119 14.03 4.44 0.12
N ASP A 120 13.36 5.08 -0.84
CA ASP A 120 11.89 5.23 -0.87
C ASP A 120 11.20 3.85 -0.83
N ARG A 121 11.71 2.86 -1.57
CA ARG A 121 11.20 1.48 -1.55
C ARG A 121 11.37 0.82 -0.18
N TYR A 122 12.54 0.96 0.44
CA TYR A 122 12.80 0.41 1.76
C TYR A 122 11.89 1.05 2.83
N ILE A 123 11.75 2.37 2.83
CA ILE A 123 10.85 3.10 3.73
C ILE A 123 9.41 2.64 3.53
N SER A 124 8.96 2.53 2.27
CA SER A 124 7.60 2.06 1.97
C SER A 124 7.35 0.65 2.52
N SER A 125 8.35 -0.24 2.44
CA SER A 125 8.27 -1.59 3.01
C SER A 125 8.09 -1.56 4.54
N LEU A 126 8.86 -0.70 5.23
CA LEU A 126 8.71 -0.50 6.67
C LEU A 126 7.34 0.07 7.05
N GLU A 127 6.85 1.09 6.33
CA GLU A 127 5.51 1.64 6.54
C GLU A 127 4.42 0.57 6.41
N GLN A 128 4.47 -0.24 5.35
CA GLN A 128 3.52 -1.33 5.14
C GLN A 128 3.62 -2.40 6.23
N SER A 129 4.83 -2.71 6.69
CA SER A 129 5.04 -3.62 7.82
C SER A 129 4.40 -3.08 9.10
N ILE A 130 4.57 -1.78 9.40
CA ILE A 130 3.95 -1.14 10.57
C ILE A 130 2.42 -1.19 10.48
N ILE A 131 1.84 -0.79 9.34
CA ILE A 131 0.39 -0.76 9.11
C ILE A 131 -0.21 -2.17 9.23
N SER A 132 0.37 -3.16 8.55
CA SER A 132 -0.13 -4.53 8.54
C SER A 132 -0.06 -5.19 9.93
N ASN A 133 1.01 -4.94 10.68
CA ASN A 133 1.14 -5.41 12.06
C ASN A 133 0.11 -4.73 12.97
N TYR A 134 -0.09 -3.42 12.85
CA TYR A 134 -1.09 -2.68 13.62
C TYR A 134 -2.52 -3.19 13.36
N ILE A 135 -2.90 -3.40 12.09
CA ILE A 135 -4.21 -4.00 11.72
C ILE A 135 -4.36 -5.41 12.29
N SER A 136 -3.25 -6.15 12.41
CA SER A 136 -3.21 -7.49 12.99
C SER A 136 -3.10 -7.49 14.53
N PHE A 137 -3.23 -6.34 15.18
CA PHE A 137 -3.06 -6.16 16.63
C PHE A 137 -1.67 -6.59 17.14
N ASN A 138 -0.68 -6.67 16.25
CA ASN A 138 0.70 -6.91 16.63
C ASN A 138 1.41 -5.58 16.87
N ASN A 139 1.53 -5.22 18.13
CA ASN A 139 2.09 -3.92 18.53
C ASN A 139 3.62 -3.93 18.62
N ASN A 140 4.26 -5.08 18.39
CA ASN A 140 5.72 -5.23 18.47
C ASN A 140 6.27 -5.93 17.22
N ILE A 141 7.17 -5.27 16.51
CA ILE A 141 7.81 -5.76 15.29
C ILE A 141 9.28 -5.93 15.57
N SER A 142 9.83 -7.11 15.30
CA SER A 142 11.26 -7.39 15.40
C SER A 142 11.79 -7.81 14.03
N LEU A 143 12.75 -7.07 13.49
CA LEU A 143 13.40 -7.35 12.21
C LEU A 143 14.90 -7.58 12.42
N SER A 144 15.50 -8.41 11.57
CA SER A 144 16.94 -8.66 11.55
C SER A 144 17.45 -8.57 10.12
N ILE A 145 18.29 -7.57 9.84
CA ILE A 145 18.80 -7.29 8.49
C ILE A 145 20.32 -7.48 8.50
N SER A 146 20.80 -8.43 7.70
CA SER A 146 22.18 -8.94 7.71
C SER A 146 22.96 -8.49 6.48
N ASP A 147 24.27 -8.34 6.62
CA ASP A 147 25.18 -8.04 5.51
C ASP A 147 25.46 -9.22 4.56
N LYS A 148 24.95 -10.43 4.86
CA LYS A 148 25.24 -11.67 4.10
C LYS A 148 24.04 -12.42 3.53
N ASN A 149 22.81 -11.97 3.78
CA ASN A 149 21.61 -12.75 3.47
C ASN A 149 21.12 -12.66 2.00
N GLY A 150 21.83 -11.91 1.14
CA GLY A 150 21.49 -11.77 -0.27
C GLY A 150 21.66 -10.33 -0.79
N PRO A 151 21.49 -10.10 -2.11
CA PRO A 151 21.72 -8.78 -2.70
C PRO A 151 20.72 -7.71 -2.24
N ASP A 152 19.50 -8.08 -1.84
CA ASP A 152 18.50 -7.13 -1.33
C ASP A 152 18.70 -6.84 0.17
N ASP A 153 18.93 -7.85 1.02
CA ASP A 153 19.31 -7.66 2.43
C ASP A 153 20.59 -6.80 2.58
N TYR A 154 21.56 -6.97 1.68
CA TYR A 154 22.77 -6.14 1.68
C TYR A 154 22.48 -4.66 1.41
N LYS A 155 21.55 -4.34 0.49
CA LYS A 155 21.17 -2.95 0.21
C LYS A 155 20.48 -2.31 1.42
N GLU A 156 19.57 -3.03 2.05
CA GLU A 156 18.89 -2.55 3.26
C GLU A 156 19.87 -2.34 4.41
N TYR A 157 20.81 -3.27 4.60
CA TYR A 157 21.89 -3.14 5.58
C TYR A 157 22.75 -1.88 5.32
N VAL A 158 23.09 -1.61 4.06
CA VAL A 158 23.84 -0.40 3.69
C VAL A 158 23.01 0.87 3.93
N ILE A 159 21.72 0.86 3.60
CA ILE A 159 20.81 1.99 3.87
C ILE A 159 20.79 2.28 5.38
N LEU A 160 20.56 1.27 6.22
CA LEU A 160 20.54 1.44 7.68
C LEU A 160 21.88 1.91 8.24
N THR A 161 23.00 1.41 7.70
CA THR A 161 24.34 1.85 8.11
C THR A 161 24.53 3.36 7.94
N ASN A 162 23.94 3.95 6.90
CA ASN A 162 24.13 5.35 6.56
C ASN A 162 22.99 6.28 7.02
N MET A 163 21.77 5.75 7.17
CA MET A 163 20.55 6.56 7.28
C MET A 163 19.62 6.19 8.45
N LYS A 164 20.05 5.35 9.40
CA LYS A 164 19.18 4.89 10.50
C LYS A 164 18.49 6.02 11.26
N GLU A 165 19.19 7.14 11.52
CA GLU A 165 18.68 8.25 12.33
C GLU A 165 17.61 9.04 11.57
N GLN A 166 17.81 9.24 10.26
CA GLN A 166 16.85 9.90 9.38
C GLN A 166 15.60 9.03 9.18
N ILE A 167 15.77 7.71 9.04
CA ILE A 167 14.67 6.76 8.93
C ILE A 167 13.86 6.70 10.23
N GLU A 168 14.55 6.62 11.37
CA GLU A 168 13.91 6.69 12.69
C GLU A 168 13.07 7.94 12.84
N LYS A 169 13.66 9.12 12.59
CA LYS A 169 12.96 10.40 12.68
C LYS A 169 11.72 10.42 11.77
N TYR A 170 11.88 10.01 10.51
CA TYR A 170 10.79 9.96 9.54
C TYR A 170 9.64 9.06 10.01
N LEU A 171 9.94 7.85 10.49
CA LEU A 171 8.92 6.90 10.93
C LEU A 171 8.22 7.35 12.22
N VAL A 172 8.96 7.90 13.17
CA VAL A 172 8.39 8.44 14.43
C VAL A 172 7.45 9.61 14.14
N GLU A 173 7.79 10.50 13.21
CA GLU A 173 6.91 11.59 12.78
C GLU A 173 5.68 11.06 12.03
N THR A 174 5.89 10.15 11.08
CA THR A 174 4.83 9.55 10.24
C THR A 174 3.81 8.76 11.07
N PHE A 175 4.23 8.08 12.13
CA PHE A 175 3.37 7.28 13.01
C PHE A 175 3.28 7.87 14.43
N SER A 176 3.42 9.19 14.55
CA SER A 176 3.37 9.91 15.83
C SER A 176 2.06 9.65 16.58
N GLU A 177 0.92 9.53 15.89
CA GLU A 177 -0.34 9.18 16.53
C GLU A 177 -0.34 7.79 17.17
N LEU A 178 0.49 6.87 16.69
CA LEU A 178 0.61 5.52 17.26
C LEU A 178 1.62 5.46 18.41
N ASN A 179 2.24 6.59 18.80
CA ASN A 179 3.36 6.65 19.73
C ASN A 179 4.48 5.65 19.36
N LEU A 180 4.85 5.61 18.09
CA LEU A 180 5.88 4.71 17.59
C LEU A 180 7.20 4.91 18.32
N LYS A 181 7.76 3.83 18.85
CA LYS A 181 9.12 3.78 19.38
C LYS A 181 9.96 2.87 18.52
N TRP A 182 11.12 3.37 18.14
CA TRP A 182 12.10 2.67 17.31
C TRP A 182 13.36 2.39 18.13
N GLU A 183 13.85 1.17 18.06
CA GLU A 183 15.15 0.79 18.60
C GLU A 183 15.93 0.02 17.55
N CYS A 184 17.11 0.50 17.17
CA CYS A 184 17.95 -0.16 16.18
C CYS A 184 19.38 -0.33 16.70
N GLN A 185 19.82 -1.60 16.81
CA GLN A 185 21.13 -1.96 17.31
C GLN A 185 21.91 -2.76 16.26
N LYS A 186 23.13 -2.32 15.97
CA LYS A 186 24.08 -3.09 15.16
C LYS A 186 24.74 -4.15 16.04
N LYS A 187 24.69 -5.41 15.62
CA LYS A 187 25.25 -6.56 16.35
C LYS A 187 26.07 -7.43 15.41
N TYR A 188 26.98 -8.20 16.01
CA TYR A 188 27.73 -9.23 15.31
C TYR A 188 27.19 -10.59 15.71
N ASP A 189 26.86 -11.43 14.74
CA ASP A 189 26.48 -12.81 14.95
C ASP A 189 27.71 -13.71 14.83
N ASN A 190 28.11 -14.31 15.95
CA ASN A 190 29.26 -15.21 15.99
C ASN A 190 29.02 -16.52 15.25
N ASN A 191 27.77 -16.96 15.10
CA ASN A 191 27.45 -18.23 14.44
C ASN A 191 27.53 -18.09 12.92
N TYR A 192 27.10 -16.95 12.39
CA TYR A 192 27.10 -16.66 10.95
C TYR A 192 28.25 -15.76 10.50
N PHE A 193 29.10 -15.34 11.46
CA PHE A 193 30.22 -14.43 11.25
C PHE A 193 29.82 -13.18 10.45
N SER A 194 28.67 -12.60 10.78
CA SER A 194 28.03 -11.52 10.01
C SER A 194 27.62 -10.35 10.90
N TRP A 195 27.60 -9.15 10.32
CA TRP A 195 26.99 -8.01 10.99
C TRP A 195 25.52 -7.93 10.61
N PHE A 196 24.68 -7.59 11.59
CA PHE A 196 23.27 -7.37 11.35
C PHE A 196 22.74 -6.22 12.19
N PHE A 197 21.66 -5.60 11.72
CA PHE A 197 20.85 -4.70 12.49
C PHE A 197 19.67 -5.46 13.09
N LYS A 198 19.52 -5.38 14.41
CA LYS A 198 18.29 -5.76 15.10
C LYS A 198 17.45 -4.52 15.28
N ILE A 199 16.25 -4.52 14.69
CA ILE A 199 15.29 -3.43 14.79
C ILE A 199 14.10 -3.92 15.59
N ASN A 200 13.75 -3.20 16.64
CA ASN A 200 12.50 -3.37 17.37
C ASN A 200 11.64 -2.11 17.17
N ILE A 201 10.40 -2.30 16.74
CA ILE A 201 9.41 -1.23 16.64
C ILE A 201 8.27 -1.58 17.59
N SER A 202 7.87 -0.63 18.42
CA SER A 202 6.68 -0.77 19.26
C SER A 202 5.71 0.39 19.02
N ILE A 203 4.42 0.08 19.04
CA ILE A 203 3.32 1.04 18.80
C ILE A 203 2.22 0.84 19.85
N SER A 204 1.36 1.84 20.02
CA SER A 204 0.22 1.79 20.94
C SER A 204 -0.82 0.76 20.48
N SER A 205 -1.62 0.26 21.42
CA SER A 205 -2.63 -0.74 21.08
C SER A 205 -3.79 -0.13 20.27
N PRO A 206 -4.20 -0.76 19.15
CA PRO A 206 -5.39 -0.32 18.43
C PRO A 206 -6.68 -0.47 19.25
N VAL A 207 -6.72 -1.40 20.19
CA VAL A 207 -7.90 -1.63 21.06
C VAL A 207 -8.18 -0.39 21.92
N GLU A 208 -7.15 0.16 22.55
CA GLU A 208 -7.27 1.34 23.41
C GLU A 208 -7.80 2.54 22.60
N LYS A 209 -7.22 2.79 21.42
CA LYS A 209 -7.70 3.84 20.51
C LYS A 209 -9.15 3.65 20.05
N LEU A 210 -9.55 2.41 19.76
CA LEU A 210 -10.94 2.11 19.39
C LEU A 210 -11.90 2.38 20.56
N LEU A 211 -11.51 2.02 21.78
CA LEU A 211 -12.33 2.23 22.99
C LEU A 211 -12.41 3.71 23.39
N GLU A 212 -11.32 4.46 23.27
CA GLU A 212 -11.29 5.92 23.50
C GLU A 212 -12.17 6.67 22.50
N SER A 213 -12.33 6.16 21.27
CA SER A 213 -13.27 6.70 20.28
C SER A 213 -14.75 6.43 20.60
N GLY A 214 -15.03 5.76 21.72
CA GLY A 214 -16.36 5.32 22.16
C GLY A 214 -17.24 6.42 22.77
N SER A 215 -17.89 7.20 21.93
CA SER A 215 -19.24 7.73 22.24
C SER A 215 -20.19 7.39 21.10
N VAL A 216 -21.09 6.43 21.31
CA VAL A 216 -22.27 6.28 20.46
C VAL A 216 -23.26 7.39 20.84
N GLN A 217 -23.21 8.51 20.12
CA GLN A 217 -24.39 9.30 19.80
C GLN A 217 -24.31 9.68 18.32
N SER A 218 -25.32 9.22 17.57
CA SER A 218 -25.94 9.90 16.44
C SER A 218 -25.26 11.22 16.06
N HIS A 219 -24.53 11.24 14.93
CA HIS A 219 -24.45 12.32 13.92
C HIS A 219 -23.38 12.02 12.85
N ASN A 220 -23.14 10.74 12.53
CA ASN A 220 -22.63 10.34 11.22
C ASN A 220 -23.29 9.02 10.86
N THR A 221 -24.56 9.10 10.47
CA THR A 221 -25.29 8.00 9.86
C THR A 221 -24.58 7.66 8.55
N PHE A 222 -23.70 6.67 8.56
CA PHE A 222 -23.24 6.05 7.33
C PHE A 222 -24.29 5.03 6.93
N ILE A 223 -25.17 5.46 6.03
CA ILE A 223 -26.05 4.55 5.29
C ILE A 223 -25.11 3.70 4.42
N GLN A 224 -25.03 2.42 4.75
CA GLN A 224 -24.44 1.40 3.91
C GLN A 224 -25.47 1.12 2.81
N ASP A 225 -25.27 1.69 1.63
CA ASP A 225 -25.97 1.17 0.45
C ASP A 225 -25.39 -0.21 0.10
N PRO A 226 -26.23 -1.17 -0.31
CA PRO A 226 -25.82 -2.54 -0.55
C PRO A 226 -24.70 -2.59 -1.59
N ILE A 227 -23.64 -3.32 -1.25
CA ILE A 227 -22.48 -3.61 -2.08
C ILE A 227 -22.99 -4.27 -3.36
N ASN A 228 -22.97 -3.51 -4.47
CA ASN A 228 -23.01 -4.10 -5.80
C ASN A 228 -21.57 -4.27 -6.27
N ILE A 229 -21.28 -5.51 -6.64
CA ILE A 229 -19.96 -6.03 -6.99
C ILE A 229 -19.50 -5.35 -8.29
N SER A 230 -18.49 -4.45 -8.23
CA SER A 230 -17.48 -4.24 -9.30
C SER A 230 -16.54 -3.03 -9.15
N GLU A 231 -16.62 -2.18 -8.13
CA GLU A 231 -15.71 -1.02 -8.03
C GLU A 231 -15.30 -0.71 -6.57
N GLU A 232 -14.10 -1.11 -6.16
CA GLU A 232 -13.46 -0.60 -4.94
C GLU A 232 -13.26 0.91 -5.09
N LYS A 233 -13.85 1.76 -4.23
CA LYS A 233 -13.64 3.22 -4.22
C LYS A 233 -13.02 3.66 -2.90
N ILE A 234 -11.96 4.47 -2.94
CA ILE A 234 -11.41 5.13 -1.76
C ILE A 234 -12.19 6.43 -1.56
N ILE A 235 -12.80 6.58 -0.37
CA ILE A 235 -13.53 7.79 0.03
C ILE A 235 -12.74 8.47 1.14
N LEU A 236 -12.18 9.66 0.85
CA LEU A 236 -11.57 10.50 1.88
C LEU A 236 -12.55 11.59 2.29
N ASN A 237 -12.70 11.80 3.60
CA ASN A 237 -13.52 12.88 4.15
C ASN A 237 -12.61 13.97 4.70
N ILE A 238 -12.51 15.10 3.99
CA ILE A 238 -11.67 16.23 4.38
C ILE A 238 -12.60 17.44 4.62
N GLY A 239 -12.66 17.93 5.85
CA GLY A 239 -13.47 19.11 6.20
C GLY A 239 -14.98 18.94 5.93
N GLY A 240 -15.51 17.71 6.02
CA GLY A 240 -16.92 17.42 5.75
C GLY A 240 -17.27 17.21 4.28
N LYS A 241 -16.30 17.30 3.36
CA LYS A 241 -16.49 16.96 1.95
C LYS A 241 -15.92 15.57 1.65
N LYS A 242 -16.78 14.71 1.10
CA LYS A 242 -16.39 13.41 0.53
C LYS A 242 -15.71 13.63 -0.81
N ILE A 243 -14.48 13.13 -0.93
CA ILE A 243 -13.74 13.05 -2.18
C ILE A 243 -13.67 11.58 -2.56
N THR A 244 -14.14 11.26 -3.77
CA THR A 244 -14.20 9.90 -4.31
C THR A 244 -13.19 9.79 -5.44
N PHE A 245 -12.24 8.87 -5.33
CA PHE A 245 -11.30 8.57 -6.40
C PHE A 245 -11.81 7.40 -7.25
N PRO A 246 -11.86 7.52 -8.59
CA PRO A 246 -12.18 6.39 -9.47
C PRO A 246 -11.02 5.40 -9.48
N ASN A 247 -11.33 4.11 -9.43
CA ASN A 247 -10.35 3.03 -9.40
C ASN A 247 -10.17 2.47 -10.81
N GLU A 248 -9.69 3.30 -11.73
CA GLU A 248 -9.21 2.85 -13.03
C GLU A 248 -7.74 2.43 -12.88
N SER A 249 -7.51 1.16 -12.55
CA SER A 249 -6.28 0.34 -12.77
C SER A 249 -4.87 0.94 -12.61
N GLY A 250 -4.73 2.11 -11.99
CA GLY A 250 -3.48 2.74 -11.59
C GLY A 250 -3.62 3.17 -10.14
N LYS A 251 -3.15 2.32 -9.22
CA LYS A 251 -3.16 2.60 -7.77
C LYS A 251 -2.53 3.97 -7.52
N VAL A 252 -3.35 4.99 -7.26
CA VAL A 252 -2.85 6.28 -6.78
C VAL A 252 -2.12 6.00 -5.47
N THR A 253 -0.80 6.12 -5.50
CA THR A 253 0.04 5.87 -4.34
C THR A 253 -0.18 6.97 -3.30
N TYR A 254 0.03 6.67 -2.01
CA TYR A 254 0.02 7.70 -0.96
C TYR A 254 0.95 8.89 -1.29
N LYS A 255 2.06 8.61 -1.97
CA LYS A 255 3.01 9.62 -2.44
C LYS A 255 2.41 10.54 -3.51
N GLN A 256 1.68 9.99 -4.48
CA GLN A 256 0.97 10.81 -5.49
C GLN A 256 -0.14 11.65 -4.86
N LEU A 257 -0.89 11.09 -3.90
CA LEU A 257 -1.88 11.84 -3.13
C LEU A 257 -1.26 12.98 -2.32
N GLU A 258 -0.12 12.73 -1.68
CA GLU A 258 0.64 13.72 -0.92
C GLU A 258 1.19 14.83 -1.84
N GLU A 259 1.70 14.49 -3.03
CA GLU A 259 2.14 15.46 -4.04
C GLU A 259 0.99 16.35 -4.51
N GLU A 260 -0.19 15.79 -4.78
CA GLU A 260 -1.39 16.55 -5.16
C GLU A 260 -1.90 17.43 -4.01
N PHE A 261 -1.99 16.91 -2.78
CA PHE A 261 -2.42 17.72 -1.63
C PHE A 261 -1.46 18.87 -1.34
N ASN A 262 -0.15 18.65 -1.48
CA ASN A 262 0.84 19.71 -1.38
C ASN A 262 0.67 20.75 -2.49
N TYR A 263 0.44 20.31 -3.73
CA TYR A 263 0.17 21.20 -4.86
C TYR A 263 -1.06 22.09 -4.60
N PHE A 264 -2.14 21.53 -4.05
CA PHE A 264 -3.36 22.27 -3.70
C PHE A 264 -3.33 22.94 -2.31
N GLN A 265 -2.21 22.87 -1.57
CA GLN A 265 -2.05 23.40 -0.21
C GLN A 265 -3.13 22.90 0.77
N ILE A 266 -3.59 21.67 0.58
CA ILE A 266 -4.57 21.03 1.46
C ILE A 266 -3.81 20.53 2.71
N PRO A 267 -4.21 20.92 3.94
CA PRO A 267 -3.58 20.42 5.15
C PRO A 267 -3.65 18.89 5.21
N PHE A 268 -2.49 18.24 5.10
CA PHE A 268 -2.36 16.78 5.11
C PHE A 268 -1.52 16.36 6.31
N ASN A 269 -2.18 15.82 7.35
CA ASN A 269 -1.46 15.13 8.41
C ASN A 269 -1.38 13.65 8.05
N LYS A 270 -0.25 13.25 7.47
CA LYS A 270 0.02 11.87 7.05
C LYS A 270 -0.23 10.87 8.17
N SER A 271 0.14 11.21 9.41
CA SER A 271 -0.05 10.33 10.57
C SER A 271 -1.52 10.07 10.87
N THR A 272 -2.33 11.13 10.89
CA THR A 272 -3.78 11.04 11.12
C THR A 272 -4.46 10.19 10.05
N VAL A 273 -4.10 10.39 8.78
CA VAL A 273 -4.72 9.66 7.67
C VAL A 273 -4.38 8.18 7.73
N ILE A 274 -3.09 7.83 7.92
CA ILE A 274 -2.65 6.43 8.03
C ILE A 274 -3.31 5.75 9.24
N CYS A 275 -3.29 6.41 10.41
CA CYS A 275 -3.90 5.86 11.62
C CYS A 275 -5.41 5.65 11.46
N SER A 276 -6.12 6.65 10.91
CA SER A 276 -7.57 6.56 10.68
C SER A 276 -7.94 5.46 9.69
N SER A 277 -7.18 5.34 8.60
CA SER A 277 -7.39 4.27 7.60
C SER A 277 -7.17 2.89 8.19
N ALA A 278 -6.12 2.71 9.01
CA ALA A 278 -5.86 1.44 9.67
C ALA A 278 -6.94 1.09 10.71
N LEU A 279 -7.40 2.07 11.50
CA LEU A 279 -8.49 1.90 12.46
C LEU A 279 -9.82 1.54 11.78
N GLU A 280 -10.13 2.19 10.66
CA GLU A 280 -11.32 1.87 9.87
C GLU A 280 -11.26 0.45 9.31
N THR A 281 -10.07 0.02 8.85
CA THR A 281 -9.86 -1.37 8.42
C THR A 281 -10.15 -2.36 9.56
N ILE A 282 -9.66 -2.08 10.77
CA ILE A 282 -9.94 -2.91 11.94
C ILE A 282 -11.43 -2.93 12.27
N ARG A 283 -12.10 -1.76 12.23
CA ARG A 283 -13.54 -1.64 12.48
C ARG A 283 -14.36 -2.45 11.48
N ASN A 284 -13.98 -2.43 10.20
CA ASN A 284 -14.62 -3.22 9.17
C ASN A 284 -14.42 -4.72 9.40
N ASN A 285 -13.20 -5.16 9.75
CA ASN A 285 -12.95 -6.56 10.11
C ASN A 285 -13.82 -7.01 11.31
N PHE A 286 -13.94 -6.16 12.32
CA PHE A 286 -14.77 -6.41 13.49
C PHE A 286 -16.27 -6.52 13.14
N ASN A 287 -16.78 -5.58 12.35
CA ASN A 287 -18.17 -5.60 11.90
C ASN A 287 -18.48 -6.82 11.02
N THR A 288 -17.56 -7.20 10.13
CA THR A 288 -17.69 -8.41 9.31
C THR A 288 -17.77 -9.67 10.18
N LEU A 289 -16.94 -9.78 11.23
CA LEU A 289 -17.03 -10.89 12.18
C LEU A 289 -18.37 -10.92 12.92
N ILE A 290 -18.85 -9.77 13.39
CA ILE A 290 -20.18 -9.68 14.03
C ILE A 290 -21.25 -10.21 13.08
N LEU A 291 -21.30 -9.71 11.84
CA LEU A 291 -22.28 -10.14 10.85
C LEU A 291 -22.19 -11.65 10.57
N ALA A 292 -20.97 -12.18 10.43
CA ALA A 292 -20.75 -13.61 10.22
C ALA A 292 -21.29 -14.46 11.39
N PHE A 293 -21.08 -14.03 12.64
CA PHE A 293 -21.63 -14.71 13.81
C PHE A 293 -23.15 -14.56 13.92
N GLU A 294 -23.70 -13.38 13.62
CA GLU A 294 -25.15 -13.16 13.61
C GLU A 294 -25.86 -14.08 12.63
N GLU A 295 -25.34 -14.18 11.41
CA GLU A 295 -25.89 -15.09 10.40
C GLU A 295 -25.71 -16.56 10.79
N LEU A 296 -24.58 -16.93 11.40
CA LEU A 296 -24.37 -18.28 11.94
C LEU A 296 -25.45 -18.64 12.97
N ILE A 297 -25.74 -17.73 13.90
CA ILE A 297 -26.77 -17.93 14.95
C ILE A 297 -28.16 -18.04 14.33
N ILE A 298 -28.51 -17.16 13.38
CA ILE A 298 -29.79 -17.21 12.66
C ILE A 298 -29.93 -18.55 11.92
N TYR A 299 -28.87 -19.00 11.27
CA TYR A 299 -28.86 -20.28 10.57
C TYR A 299 -29.04 -21.46 11.54
N CYS A 300 -28.35 -21.44 12.69
CA CYS A 300 -28.54 -22.43 13.75
C CYS A 300 -29.99 -22.44 14.26
N CYS A 301 -30.63 -21.28 14.39
CA CYS A 301 -32.04 -21.19 14.79
C CYS A 301 -32.98 -21.79 13.74
N ASN A 302 -32.75 -21.53 12.46
CA ASN A 302 -33.55 -22.08 11.37
C ASN A 302 -33.49 -23.62 11.33
N ASP A 303 -32.34 -24.19 11.69
CA ASP A 303 -32.12 -25.63 11.72
C ASP A 303 -32.34 -26.25 13.11
N LEU A 304 -32.86 -25.48 14.08
CA LEU A 304 -33.09 -25.89 15.48
C LEU A 304 -31.85 -26.54 16.13
N ARG A 305 -30.66 -25.97 15.86
CA ARG A 305 -29.37 -26.42 16.42
C ARG A 305 -29.07 -25.68 17.71
N ASN A 306 -28.78 -26.44 18.77
CA ASN A 306 -28.48 -25.87 20.08
C ASN A 306 -27.00 -25.55 20.23
N ASN A 307 -26.09 -26.39 19.73
CA ASN A 307 -24.65 -26.16 19.88
C ASN A 307 -23.93 -26.15 18.53
N ILE A 308 -23.01 -25.20 18.40
CA ILE A 308 -22.06 -25.14 17.30
C ILE A 308 -20.68 -24.76 17.80
N LYS A 309 -19.67 -25.49 17.32
CA LYS A 309 -18.27 -25.23 17.61
C LYS A 309 -17.49 -24.98 16.33
N ILE A 310 -16.88 -23.81 16.22
CA ILE A 310 -16.05 -23.42 15.08
C ILE A 310 -14.58 -23.33 15.49
N GLU A 311 -13.70 -23.78 14.59
CA GLU A 311 -12.26 -23.56 14.65
C GLU A 311 -11.88 -22.53 13.58
N ILE A 312 -11.19 -21.47 13.99
CA ILE A 312 -10.62 -20.46 13.11
C ILE A 312 -9.10 -20.54 13.24
N ARG A 313 -8.41 -20.84 12.15
CA ARG A 313 -6.95 -20.93 12.11
C ARG A 313 -6.33 -19.59 11.79
N ARG A 314 -5.11 -19.37 12.27
CA ARG A 314 -4.29 -18.21 11.92
C ARG A 314 -3.99 -18.09 10.42
N SER A 315 -4.05 -19.19 9.69
CA SER A 315 -3.95 -19.20 8.21
C SER A 315 -5.20 -18.65 7.52
N GLY A 316 -6.25 -18.28 8.26
CA GLY A 316 -7.55 -17.88 7.72
C GLY A 316 -8.49 -19.05 7.43
N ALA A 317 -8.05 -20.30 7.60
CA ALA A 317 -8.89 -21.47 7.36
C ALA A 317 -9.88 -21.68 8.51
N THR A 318 -11.13 -21.95 8.18
CA THR A 318 -12.20 -22.12 9.16
C THR A 318 -12.89 -23.48 8.98
N ARG A 319 -13.31 -24.11 10.08
CA ARG A 319 -14.08 -25.35 10.02
C ARG A 319 -14.99 -25.51 11.23
N ILE A 320 -16.06 -26.27 11.04
CA ILE A 320 -16.91 -26.73 12.12
C ILE A 320 -16.27 -27.98 12.74
N VAL A 321 -16.17 -28.02 14.07
CA VAL A 321 -15.47 -29.05 14.83
C VAL A 321 -16.45 -30.09 15.38
N GLU A 322 -17.60 -29.64 15.88
CA GLU A 322 -18.62 -30.49 16.50
C GLU A 322 -20.02 -29.94 16.16
N THR A 323 -20.97 -30.85 15.93
CA THR A 323 -22.40 -30.50 15.81
C THR A 323 -23.29 -31.54 16.46
N ASP A 324 -24.43 -31.11 17.01
CA ASP A 324 -25.39 -31.99 17.69
C ASP A 324 -26.10 -32.99 16.75
N ASN A 325 -26.19 -32.69 15.44
CA ASN A 325 -27.10 -33.37 14.51
C ASN A 325 -26.44 -33.73 13.15
N GLY A 326 -25.61 -34.77 13.09
CA GLY A 326 -25.23 -35.50 11.86
C GLY A 326 -24.69 -34.73 10.64
N CYS A 327 -24.21 -35.46 9.62
CA CYS A 327 -23.43 -34.89 8.51
C CYS A 327 -24.24 -34.08 7.45
N TYR A 328 -25.58 -34.16 7.42
CA TYR A 328 -26.38 -33.64 6.30
C TYR A 328 -26.57 -32.11 6.30
N HIS A 329 -26.63 -31.44 7.45
CA HIS A 329 -26.72 -29.96 7.51
C HIS A 329 -25.37 -29.28 7.71
N GLU A 330 -24.30 -30.06 7.86
CA GLU A 330 -22.94 -29.55 7.96
C GLU A 330 -22.49 -28.89 6.65
N LYS A 331 -22.98 -29.40 5.51
CA LYS A 331 -22.67 -28.85 4.18
C LYS A 331 -23.17 -27.42 4.02
N SER A 332 -24.42 -27.14 4.41
CA SER A 332 -24.98 -25.80 4.23
C SER A 332 -24.31 -24.76 5.12
N LEU A 333 -24.01 -25.09 6.38
CA LEU A 333 -23.21 -24.25 7.27
C LEU A 333 -21.79 -24.02 6.72
N ARG A 334 -21.16 -25.06 6.18
CA ARG A 334 -19.84 -24.96 5.53
C ARG A 334 -19.85 -24.07 4.30
N GLU A 335 -20.90 -24.13 3.48
CA GLU A 335 -20.98 -23.37 2.22
C GLU A 335 -21.43 -21.92 2.43
N HIS A 336 -22.30 -21.65 3.41
CA HIS A 336 -22.94 -20.33 3.55
C HIS A 336 -22.37 -19.49 4.69
N CYS A 337 -21.87 -20.11 5.76
CA CYS A 337 -21.41 -19.39 6.95
C CYS A 337 -19.88 -19.35 7.06
N LEU A 338 -19.17 -20.47 6.83
CA LEU A 338 -17.71 -20.52 6.99
C LEU A 338 -16.91 -19.53 6.12
N PRO A 339 -17.26 -19.29 4.84
CA PRO A 339 -16.53 -18.33 4.01
C PRO A 339 -16.53 -16.91 4.58
N LYS A 340 -17.50 -16.58 5.43
CA LYS A 340 -17.62 -15.24 6.05
C LYS A 340 -16.65 -15.04 7.22
N PHE A 341 -16.04 -16.13 7.70
CA PHE A 341 -14.96 -16.10 8.68
C PHE A 341 -13.57 -16.23 8.02
N GLU A 342 -13.52 -16.39 6.69
CA GLU A 342 -12.25 -16.44 5.96
C GLU A 342 -11.64 -15.04 5.83
N GLY A 343 -10.34 -14.93 6.08
CA GLY A 343 -9.61 -13.68 5.94
C GLY A 343 -8.38 -13.62 6.83
N LEU A 344 -7.32 -12.98 6.32
CA LEU A 344 -6.01 -12.86 6.98
C LEU A 344 -6.11 -12.25 8.39
N TYR A 345 -7.04 -11.33 8.60
CA TYR A 345 -7.16 -10.58 9.86
C TYR A 345 -8.28 -11.10 10.78
N MET A 346 -9.06 -12.10 10.36
CA MET A 346 -10.22 -12.58 11.12
C MET A 346 -9.79 -13.25 12.42
N PHE A 347 -8.75 -14.11 12.36
CA PHE A 347 -8.14 -14.71 13.55
C PHE A 347 -7.69 -13.64 14.55
N HIS A 348 -6.93 -12.65 14.08
CA HIS A 348 -6.37 -11.60 14.93
C HIS A 348 -7.44 -10.71 15.55
N THR A 349 -8.43 -10.31 14.76
CA THR A 349 -9.55 -9.48 15.23
C THR A 349 -10.37 -10.23 16.27
N LEU A 350 -10.74 -11.48 16.00
CA LEU A 350 -11.49 -12.30 16.94
C LEU A 350 -10.70 -12.51 18.24
N ASN A 351 -9.41 -12.86 18.17
CA ASN A 351 -8.61 -13.11 19.37
C ASN A 351 -8.51 -11.88 20.29
N ASN A 352 -8.45 -10.68 19.72
CA ASN A 352 -8.30 -9.44 20.49
C ASN A 352 -9.62 -8.78 20.86
N MET A 353 -10.71 -9.06 20.14
CA MET A 353 -12.01 -8.42 20.34
C MET A 353 -13.14 -9.40 20.72
N GLN A 354 -12.82 -10.62 21.15
CA GLN A 354 -13.83 -11.66 21.47
C GLN A 354 -14.86 -11.18 22.49
N THR A 355 -14.45 -10.41 23.51
CA THR A 355 -15.34 -9.92 24.56
C THR A 355 -16.39 -8.97 23.97
N GLN A 356 -15.96 -8.04 23.11
CA GLN A 356 -16.85 -7.08 22.46
C GLN A 356 -17.81 -7.77 21.48
N ILE A 357 -17.33 -8.77 20.73
CA ILE A 357 -18.18 -9.60 19.86
C ILE A 357 -19.22 -10.34 20.70
N ARG A 358 -18.80 -11.04 21.75
CA ARG A 358 -19.68 -11.77 22.66
C ARG A 358 -20.76 -10.87 23.25
N ASP A 359 -20.37 -9.75 23.83
CA ASP A 359 -21.29 -8.86 24.53
C ASP A 359 -22.33 -8.26 23.55
N HIS A 360 -21.93 -7.97 22.31
CA HIS A 360 -22.86 -7.57 21.24
C HIS A 360 -23.84 -8.69 20.88
N LEU A 361 -23.36 -9.92 20.67
CA LEU A 361 -24.21 -11.06 20.29
C LEU A 361 -25.18 -11.46 21.39
N VAL A 362 -24.72 -11.56 22.65
CA VAL A 362 -25.58 -11.87 23.81
C VAL A 362 -26.67 -10.82 23.98
N LYS A 363 -26.34 -9.54 23.79
CA LYS A 363 -27.33 -8.46 23.83
C LYS A 363 -28.33 -8.55 22.68
N LYS A 364 -27.87 -8.83 21.46
CA LYS A 364 -28.72 -8.89 20.26
C LYS A 364 -29.66 -10.10 20.27
N PHE A 365 -29.19 -11.25 20.76
CA PHE A 365 -29.95 -12.50 20.83
C PHE A 365 -30.35 -12.86 22.27
N SER A 366 -30.81 -11.87 23.03
CA SER A 366 -31.14 -12.04 24.46
C SER A 366 -32.24 -13.08 24.74
N ASP A 367 -33.14 -13.31 23.77
CA ASP A 367 -34.18 -14.34 23.86
C ASP A 367 -33.66 -15.79 23.73
N LEU A 368 -32.41 -15.98 23.28
CA LEU A 368 -31.83 -17.32 23.04
C LEU A 368 -30.98 -17.85 24.19
N GLU A 369 -30.86 -17.11 25.31
CA GLU A 369 -29.95 -17.40 26.43
C GLU A 369 -28.56 -17.83 25.93
N LEU A 370 -28.02 -17.09 24.97
CA LEU A 370 -26.79 -17.43 24.25
C LEU A 370 -25.62 -17.58 25.21
N ASN A 371 -24.99 -18.76 25.21
CA ASN A 371 -23.72 -19.02 25.87
C ASN A 371 -22.59 -19.01 24.83
N TRP A 372 -21.50 -18.33 25.16
CA TRP A 372 -20.33 -18.16 24.31
C TRP A 372 -19.09 -18.59 25.08
N GLU A 373 -18.42 -19.62 24.56
CA GLU A 373 -17.15 -20.10 25.09
C GLU A 373 -16.05 -19.84 24.07
N PHE A 374 -14.94 -19.26 24.54
CA PHE A 374 -13.80 -18.90 23.73
C PHE A 374 -12.54 -19.55 24.30
N SER A 375 -11.76 -20.18 23.44
CA SER A 375 -10.39 -20.58 23.76
C SER A 375 -9.48 -20.36 22.56
N SER A 376 -8.22 -20.01 22.80
CA SER A 376 -7.26 -19.80 21.73
C SER A 376 -5.88 -20.33 22.09
N ASN A 377 -5.13 -20.67 21.05
CA ASN A 377 -3.70 -20.94 21.10
C ASN A 377 -3.00 -20.14 19.98
N TYR A 378 -1.72 -20.39 19.77
CA TYR A 378 -0.92 -19.63 18.79
C TYR A 378 -1.44 -19.70 17.33
N SER A 379 -2.08 -20.80 16.95
CA SER A 379 -2.48 -21.08 15.56
C SER A 379 -3.99 -21.27 15.37
N GLN A 380 -4.77 -21.42 16.45
CA GLN A 380 -6.18 -21.79 16.41
C GLN A 380 -6.99 -21.06 17.48
N ILE A 381 -8.20 -20.67 17.12
CA ILE A 381 -9.26 -20.20 18.01
C ILE A 381 -10.40 -21.21 17.91
N TYR A 382 -10.97 -21.55 19.06
CA TYR A 382 -12.21 -22.30 19.16
C TYR A 382 -13.27 -21.41 19.79
N VAL A 383 -14.41 -21.29 19.09
CA VAL A 383 -15.62 -20.64 19.61
C VAL A 383 -16.72 -21.68 19.68
N SER A 384 -17.29 -21.85 20.87
CA SER A 384 -18.52 -22.64 21.07
C SER A 384 -19.67 -21.68 21.34
N ILE A 385 -20.74 -21.82 20.57
CA ILE A 385 -22.00 -21.08 20.78
C ILE A 385 -23.06 -22.11 21.13
N SER A 386 -23.69 -21.92 22.28
CA SER A 386 -24.82 -22.71 22.73
C SER A 386 -26.06 -21.83 22.87
N LEU A 387 -27.20 -22.31 22.39
CA LEU A 387 -28.49 -21.64 22.36
C LEU A 387 -29.52 -22.44 23.16
N SER A 388 -30.39 -21.74 23.87
CA SER A 388 -31.55 -22.30 24.57
C SER A 388 -32.82 -21.68 24.00
N PHE A 389 -33.66 -22.51 23.39
CA PHE A 389 -34.97 -22.09 22.90
C PHE A 389 -36.01 -21.93 24.02
N GLY A 390 -35.60 -22.06 25.29
CA GLY A 390 -36.49 -22.05 26.45
C GLY A 390 -37.39 -20.81 26.54
N ASN A 391 -36.90 -19.63 26.17
CA ASN A 391 -37.72 -18.41 26.15
C ASN A 391 -38.56 -18.27 24.89
N ILE A 392 -38.11 -18.78 23.74
CA ILE A 392 -38.94 -18.87 22.52
C ILE A 392 -40.17 -19.76 22.78
N TYR A 393 -39.99 -20.90 23.43
CA TYR A 393 -41.11 -21.79 23.79
C TYR A 393 -42.11 -21.14 24.75
N LYS A 394 -41.66 -20.24 25.64
CA LYS A 394 -42.56 -19.49 26.53
C LYS A 394 -43.42 -18.48 25.78
N ASN A 395 -42.91 -17.91 24.69
CA ASN A 395 -43.61 -16.93 23.84
C ASN A 395 -44.52 -17.58 22.77
N PHE A 396 -44.46 -18.90 22.60
CA PHE A 396 -45.32 -19.67 21.68
C PHE A 396 -46.69 -20.04 22.28
N LYS A 397 -46.85 -19.89 23.60
CA LYS A 397 -48.12 -20.04 24.31
C LYS A 397 -48.91 -18.74 24.28
#